data_AF-Q2S665-F1
#
_entry.id   AF-Q2S665-F1
#
_cell.length_a   1.000
_cell.length_b   1.000
_cell.length_c   1.000
_cell.angle_alpha   90.00
_cell.angle_beta   90.00
_cell.angle_gamma   90.00
#
_symmetry.space_group_name_H-M   'P 1'
#
loop_
_entity.id
_entity.type
_entity.pdbx_description
1 polymer ?
#
loop_
_entity_poly.entity_id
_entity_poly.type
_entity_poly.pdbx_seq_one_letter_code
_entity_poly.pdbx_strand_id
1 'polypeptide(L)'
;MPDYMRGSCVSLAIALHDITRWRLVKIVDEQNTRRHTGGPRAPGGPALHWAVEHPSGHLLDWEGLRGKDEVVSAYAPRAQPGTSVRWKYATREDAVEEKRQTGACTVEEAKEDAHALADEFLPAGTAP
;
A
#
# COMPACT_ATOMS: atom_id res chain seq x y z
N MET A 1 -19.67 -0.94 0.83
CA MET A 1 -18.83 0.16 0.32
C MET A 1 -18.25 -0.29 -1.02
N PRO A 2 -18.42 0.47 -2.11
CA PRO A 2 -18.37 -0.09 -3.45
C PRO A 2 -16.94 -0.37 -3.92
N ASP A 3 -16.83 -1.33 -4.84
CA ASP A 3 -15.64 -1.91 -5.47
C ASP A 3 -14.63 -0.94 -6.13
N TYR A 4 -14.79 0.38 -5.97
CA TYR A 4 -13.90 1.44 -6.46
C TYR A 4 -12.48 1.38 -5.86
N MET A 5 -12.31 0.70 -4.72
CA MET A 5 -11.13 0.81 -3.86
C MET A 5 -9.97 -0.17 -4.16
N ARG A 6 -10.17 -1.26 -4.93
CA ARG A 6 -9.12 -2.30 -5.08
C ARG A 6 -7.90 -1.88 -5.90
N GLY A 7 -8.03 -0.86 -6.76
CA GLY A 7 -6.88 -0.22 -7.44
C GLY A 7 -6.40 1.08 -6.78
N SER A 8 -7.11 1.54 -5.74
CA SER A 8 -6.93 2.85 -5.10
C SER A 8 -5.94 2.83 -3.92
N CYS A 9 -5.62 1.65 -3.38
CA CYS A 9 -4.72 1.52 -2.22
C CYS A 9 -3.33 2.13 -2.46
N VAL A 10 -2.77 2.03 -3.66
CA VAL A 10 -1.47 2.64 -3.99
C VAL A 10 -1.55 4.17 -4.01
N SER A 11 -2.64 4.74 -4.54
CA SER A 11 -2.84 6.19 -4.58
C SER A 11 -3.06 6.76 -3.18
N LEU A 12 -3.86 6.07 -2.35
CA LEU A 12 -4.06 6.41 -0.95
C LEU A 12 -2.75 6.33 -0.16
N ALA A 13 -1.97 5.27 -0.33
CA ALA A 13 -0.68 5.12 0.33
C ALA A 13 0.30 6.22 -0.07
N ILE A 14 0.36 6.61 -1.36
CA ILE A 14 1.16 7.75 -1.83
C ILE A 14 0.69 9.05 -1.17
N ALA A 15 -0.63 9.32 -1.15
CA ALA A 15 -1.17 10.53 -0.56
C ALA A 15 -0.87 10.61 0.95
N LEU A 16 -1.08 9.51 1.69
CA LEU A 16 -0.72 9.39 3.11
C LEU A 16 0.79 9.61 3.32
N HIS A 17 1.64 9.01 2.49
CA HIS A 17 3.09 9.21 2.55
C HIS A 17 3.48 10.67 2.29
N ASP A 18 2.85 11.33 1.33
CA ASP A 18 3.16 12.72 0.98
C ASP A 18 2.76 13.69 2.12
N ILE A 19 1.65 13.41 2.83
CA ILE A 19 1.18 14.19 3.98
C ILE A 19 2.02 13.93 5.24
N THR A 20 2.24 12.65 5.58
CA THR A 20 2.78 12.25 6.90
C THR A 20 4.26 11.94 6.91
N ARG A 21 4.86 11.70 5.73
CA ARG A 21 6.22 11.14 5.55
C ARG A 21 6.42 9.74 6.12
N TRP A 22 5.34 9.05 6.50
CA TRP A 22 5.40 7.67 6.97
C TRP A 22 5.82 6.70 5.87
N ARG A 23 6.45 5.59 6.25
CA ARG A 23 7.11 4.70 5.28
C ARG A 23 6.06 3.94 4.48
N LEU A 24 6.23 3.90 3.15
CA LEU A 24 5.38 3.08 2.28
C LEU A 24 5.68 1.59 2.52
N VAL A 25 4.61 0.81 2.64
CA VAL A 25 4.64 -0.64 2.77
C VAL A 25 3.79 -1.25 1.68
N LYS A 26 4.34 -2.25 0.99
CA LYS A 26 3.58 -3.08 0.06
C LYS A 26 3.49 -4.51 0.54
N ILE A 27 2.31 -5.09 0.37
CA ILE A 27 2.00 -6.49 0.64
C ILE A 27 2.13 -7.25 -0.67
N VAL A 28 2.94 -8.29 -0.70
CA VAL A 28 3.30 -9.01 -1.94
C VAL A 28 3.29 -10.52 -1.70
N ASP A 29 3.04 -11.28 -2.76
CA ASP A 29 3.32 -12.72 -2.76
C ASP A 29 4.77 -13.02 -3.19
N GLU A 30 5.29 -14.18 -2.78
CA GLU A 30 6.67 -14.59 -3.07
C GLU A 30 6.97 -14.82 -4.57
N GLN A 31 5.97 -14.96 -5.43
CA GLN A 31 6.23 -15.12 -6.88
C GLN A 31 6.32 -13.77 -7.60
N ASN A 32 5.58 -12.76 -7.15
CA ASN A 32 5.70 -11.37 -7.60
C ASN A 32 7.02 -10.72 -7.13
N THR A 33 7.73 -11.34 -6.18
CA THR A 33 9.12 -10.96 -5.85
C THR A 33 10.18 -11.69 -6.70
N ARG A 34 9.84 -12.80 -7.37
CA ARG A 34 10.81 -13.69 -8.07
C ARG A 34 10.78 -13.64 -9.61
N ARG A 35 9.83 -12.98 -10.27
CA ARG A 35 9.83 -12.84 -11.74
C ARG A 35 10.90 -11.83 -12.24
N HIS A 36 12.17 -12.23 -12.17
CA HIS A 36 13.32 -11.44 -12.62
C HIS A 36 14.40 -12.22 -13.41
N THR A 37 14.07 -13.32 -14.08
CA THR A 37 15.02 -14.01 -14.98
C THR A 37 14.37 -14.41 -16.30
N GLY A 38 14.50 -13.55 -17.33
CA GLY A 38 14.48 -13.98 -18.74
C GLY A 38 13.30 -13.59 -19.65
N GLY A 39 12.27 -12.89 -19.16
CA GLY A 39 11.18 -12.33 -19.99
C GLY A 39 11.08 -10.80 -19.85
N PRO A 40 10.27 -10.09 -20.65
CA PRO A 40 10.01 -8.67 -20.45
C PRO A 40 9.66 -8.41 -18.97
N ARG A 41 10.38 -7.47 -18.33
CA ARG A 41 10.25 -7.15 -16.91
C ARG A 41 8.78 -6.85 -16.57
N ALA A 42 8.26 -7.43 -15.48
CA ALA A 42 7.18 -6.80 -14.73
C ALA A 42 7.82 -5.67 -13.89
N PRO A 43 7.60 -4.39 -14.21
CA PRO A 43 8.05 -3.33 -13.31
C PRO A 43 7.17 -3.42 -12.07
N GLY A 44 7.69 -3.87 -10.92
CA GLY A 44 6.89 -4.07 -9.69
C GLY A 44 5.49 -4.66 -9.92
N GLY A 45 5.39 -5.96 -10.26
CA GLY A 45 4.09 -6.64 -10.44
C GLY A 45 3.23 -6.62 -9.17
N PRO A 46 1.89 -6.68 -9.32
CA PRO A 46 0.94 -5.92 -8.50
C PRO A 46 1.07 -6.37 -7.06
N ALA A 47 1.36 -5.41 -6.18
CA ALA A 47 1.18 -5.65 -4.77
C ALA A 47 -0.26 -6.14 -4.56
N LEU A 48 -0.42 -7.07 -3.63
CA LEU A 48 -1.76 -7.45 -3.16
C LEU A 48 -2.42 -6.25 -2.46
N HIS A 49 -1.60 -5.36 -1.88
CA HIS A 49 -2.04 -4.15 -1.19
C HIS A 49 -0.92 -3.14 -0.94
N TRP A 50 -1.28 -1.88 -0.70
CA TRP A 50 -0.41 -0.81 -0.26
C TRP A 50 -0.94 -0.12 0.99
N ALA A 51 -0.02 0.26 1.88
CA ALA A 51 -0.31 0.96 3.13
C ALA A 51 0.89 1.86 3.52
N VAL A 52 0.76 2.63 4.59
CA VAL A 52 1.89 3.32 5.25
C VAL A 52 2.11 2.76 6.65
N GLU A 53 3.36 2.76 7.12
CA GLU A 53 3.70 2.40 8.49
C GLU A 53 3.56 3.59 9.44
N HIS A 54 2.55 3.53 10.29
CA HIS A 54 2.34 4.48 11.38
C HIS A 54 3.46 4.36 12.43
N PRO A 55 3.83 5.43 13.17
CA PRO A 55 4.87 5.39 14.22
C PRO A 55 4.70 4.32 15.31
N SER A 56 3.47 3.82 15.52
CA SER A 56 3.18 2.70 16.42
C SER A 56 3.60 1.32 15.88
N GLY A 57 4.14 1.25 14.66
CA GLY A 57 4.51 0.00 13.97
C GLY A 57 3.34 -0.71 13.25
N HIS A 58 2.14 -0.14 13.30
CA HIS A 58 0.95 -0.64 12.59
C HIS A 58 0.90 -0.12 11.15
N LEU A 59 0.10 -0.77 10.31
CA LEU A 59 -0.17 -0.32 8.95
C LEU A 59 -1.47 0.47 8.92
N LEU A 60 -1.44 1.64 8.29
CA LEU A 60 -2.61 2.45 8.00
C LEU A 60 -2.97 2.33 6.52
N ASP A 61 -4.21 1.93 6.25
CA ASP A 61 -4.85 1.95 4.95
C ASP A 61 -6.33 2.34 5.10
N TRP A 62 -7.14 2.11 4.06
CA TRP A 62 -8.56 2.47 4.06
C TRP A 62 -9.41 1.72 5.10
N GLU A 63 -8.94 0.57 5.61
CA GLU A 63 -9.62 -0.18 6.68
C GLU A 63 -9.21 0.33 8.07
N GLY A 64 -8.34 1.34 8.13
CA GLY A 64 -7.82 1.91 9.36
C GLY A 64 -6.49 1.29 9.80
N LEU A 65 -6.18 1.47 11.08
CA LEU A 65 -4.89 1.10 11.67
C LEU A 65 -4.90 -0.37 12.13
N ARG A 66 -4.05 -1.21 11.52
CA ARG A 66 -4.03 -2.67 11.75
C ARG A 66 -2.64 -3.25 11.92
N GLY A 67 -2.55 -4.41 12.56
CA GLY A 67 -1.27 -5.10 12.75
C GLY A 67 -0.71 -5.60 11.41
N LYS A 68 0.63 -5.59 11.25
CA LYS A 68 1.25 -6.07 10.00
C LYS A 68 0.87 -7.52 9.66
N ASP A 69 0.90 -8.41 10.65
CA ASP A 69 0.58 -9.82 10.46
C ASP A 69 -0.91 -10.05 10.18
N GLU A 70 -1.78 -9.22 10.77
CA GLU A 70 -3.21 -9.20 10.49
C GLU A 70 -3.45 -8.84 9.01
N VAL A 71 -2.84 -7.75 8.53
CA VAL A 71 -2.94 -7.34 7.13
C VAL A 71 -2.38 -8.41 6.20
N VAL A 72 -1.18 -8.95 6.46
CA VAL A 72 -0.62 -10.05 5.66
C VAL A 72 -1.56 -11.24 5.59
N SER A 73 -2.15 -11.64 6.72
CA SER A 73 -3.10 -12.76 6.79
C SER A 73 -4.38 -12.48 6.01
N ALA A 74 -4.89 -11.25 6.04
CA ALA A 74 -6.07 -10.84 5.28
C ALA A 74 -5.86 -10.93 3.76
N TYR A 75 -4.63 -10.72 3.28
CA TYR A 75 -4.28 -10.80 1.86
C TYR A 75 -3.76 -12.18 1.42
N ALA A 76 -3.46 -13.09 2.36
CA ALA A 76 -3.02 -14.46 2.06
C ALA A 76 -3.95 -15.25 1.12
N PRO A 77 -5.30 -15.18 1.26
CA PRO A 77 -6.22 -15.87 0.34
C PRO A 77 -6.20 -15.33 -1.11
N ARG A 78 -5.63 -14.14 -1.34
CA ARG A 78 -5.51 -13.52 -2.67
C ARG A 78 -4.18 -13.81 -3.35
N ALA A 79 -3.25 -14.45 -2.64
CA ALA A 79 -1.95 -14.82 -3.18
C ALA A 79 -2.07 -15.91 -4.23
N GLN A 80 -1.07 -16.01 -5.10
CA GLN A 80 -0.98 -17.15 -6.02
C GLN A 80 -0.89 -18.47 -5.24
N PRO A 81 -1.56 -19.55 -5.71
CA PRO A 81 -1.47 -20.86 -5.06
C PRO A 81 -0.02 -21.31 -4.85
N GLY A 82 0.30 -21.78 -3.64
CA GLY A 82 1.64 -22.25 -3.29
C GLY A 82 2.66 -21.13 -3.02
N THR A 83 2.20 -19.89 -2.79
CA THR A 83 3.06 -18.75 -2.42
C THR A 83 2.72 -18.24 -1.03
N SER A 84 3.71 -17.69 -0.33
CA SER A 84 3.47 -16.96 0.92
C SER A 84 3.37 -15.47 0.67
N VAL A 85 2.55 -14.79 1.48
CA VAL A 85 2.44 -13.33 1.49
C VAL A 85 3.39 -12.74 2.51
N ARG A 86 4.05 -11.64 2.15
CA ARG A 86 4.94 -10.87 3.02
C ARG A 86 4.73 -9.37 2.79
N TRP A 87 5.07 -8.56 3.79
CA TRP A 87 5.19 -7.12 3.62
C TRP A 87 6.65 -6.74 3.33
N LYS A 88 6.85 -5.63 2.63
CA LYS A 88 8.16 -4.98 2.49
C LYS A 88 8.01 -3.47 2.42
N TYR A 89 9.05 -2.76 2.86
CA TYR A 89 9.16 -1.33 2.58
C TYR A 89 9.34 -1.09 1.09
N ALA A 90 8.85 0.05 0.63
CA ALA A 90 8.93 0.51 -0.73
C ALA A 90 9.27 1.99 -0.78
N THR A 91 9.74 2.46 -1.93
CA THR A 91 9.92 3.88 -2.18
C THR A 91 8.67 4.50 -2.78
N ARG A 92 8.59 5.83 -2.77
CA ARG A 92 7.55 6.55 -3.51
C ARG A 92 7.61 6.28 -5.01
N GLU A 93 8.82 6.10 -5.55
CA GLU A 93 9.04 5.76 -6.96
C GLU A 93 8.44 4.40 -7.31
N ASP A 94 8.63 3.38 -6.46
CA ASP A 94 8.00 2.07 -6.61
C ASP A 94 6.46 2.19 -6.68
N ALA A 95 5.88 3.00 -5.79
CA ALA A 95 4.44 3.20 -5.72
C ALA A 95 3.90 3.93 -6.95
N VAL A 96 4.61 4.95 -7.43
CA VAL A 96 4.23 5.69 -8.65
C VAL A 96 4.34 4.82 -9.90
N GLU A 97 5.38 4.00 -9.99
CA GLU A 97 5.54 3.05 -11.09
C GLU A 97 4.39 2.03 -11.12
N GLU A 98 3.98 1.52 -9.96
CA GLU A 98 2.85 0.59 -9.86
C GLU A 98 1.51 1.29 -10.17
N LYS A 99 1.29 2.50 -9.65
CA LYS A 99 0.10 3.31 -9.94
C LYS A 99 -0.08 3.56 -11.45
N ARG A 100 1.02 3.82 -12.18
CA ARG A 100 0.99 4.01 -13.64
C ARG A 100 0.47 2.78 -14.37
N GLN A 101 0.62 1.58 -13.80
CA GLN A 101 0.18 0.32 -14.40
C GLN A 101 -1.27 -0.04 -14.06
N THR A 102 -1.76 0.36 -12.88
CA THR A 102 -3.12 0.01 -12.45
C THR A 102 -4.21 0.90 -13.05
N GLY A 103 -3.87 2.12 -13.51
CA GLY A 103 -4.79 3.01 -14.22
C GLY A 103 -6.03 3.46 -13.42
N ALA A 104 -6.03 3.22 -12.10
CA ALA A 104 -7.16 3.49 -11.21
C ALA A 104 -7.19 4.95 -10.72
N CYS A 105 -7.78 5.17 -9.53
CA CYS A 105 -7.83 6.44 -8.78
C CYS A 105 -6.48 7.18 -8.80
N THR A 106 -6.52 8.50 -9.01
CA THR A 106 -5.35 9.39 -8.94
C THR A 106 -4.93 9.67 -7.50
N VAL A 107 -3.69 10.14 -7.31
CA VAL A 107 -3.22 10.56 -5.98
C VAL A 107 -4.02 11.76 -5.48
N GLU A 108 -4.41 12.68 -6.37
CA GLU A 108 -5.22 13.85 -6.03
C GLU A 108 -6.62 13.48 -5.53
N GLU A 109 -7.29 12.54 -6.20
CA GLU A 109 -8.60 12.04 -5.78
C GLU A 109 -8.53 11.35 -4.40
N ALA A 110 -7.40 10.72 -4.06
CA ALA A 110 -7.20 10.07 -2.77
C ALA A 110 -6.79 11.04 -1.63
N LYS A 111 -6.54 12.32 -1.91
CA LYS A 111 -6.05 13.26 -0.89
C LYS A 111 -7.05 13.56 0.21
N GLU A 112 -8.33 13.68 -0.12
CA GLU A 112 -9.37 13.98 0.87
C GLU A 112 -9.45 12.85 1.92
N ASP A 113 -9.51 11.60 1.46
CA ASP A 113 -9.48 10.42 2.32
C ASP A 113 -8.16 10.32 3.11
N ALA A 114 -7.03 10.63 2.47
CA ALA A 114 -5.73 10.61 3.12
C ALA A 114 -5.62 11.67 4.23
N HIS A 115 -6.20 12.86 4.04
CA HIS A 115 -6.27 13.88 5.08
C HIS A 115 -7.16 13.44 6.23
N ALA A 116 -8.35 12.89 5.96
CA ALA A 116 -9.24 12.39 7.01
C ALA A 116 -8.57 11.30 7.85
N LEU A 117 -7.90 10.33 7.21
CA LEU A 117 -7.16 9.28 7.91
C LEU A 117 -5.92 9.81 8.63
N ALA A 118 -5.19 10.74 8.03
CA ALA A 118 -4.05 11.36 8.71
C ALA A 118 -4.54 12.11 9.96
N ASP A 119 -5.59 12.93 9.88
CA ASP A 119 -6.11 13.68 11.02
C ASP A 119 -6.63 12.77 12.13
N GLU A 120 -7.25 11.63 11.80
CA GLU A 120 -7.71 10.65 12.78
C GLU A 120 -6.55 9.93 13.49
N PHE A 121 -5.49 9.58 12.75
CA PHE A 121 -4.40 8.73 13.23
C PHE A 121 -3.07 9.47 13.44
N LEU A 122 -3.03 10.79 13.30
CA LEU A 122 -1.84 11.58 13.61
C LEU A 122 -1.56 11.49 15.11
N PRO A 123 -0.30 11.25 15.52
CA PRO A 123 0.08 11.30 16.92
C PRO A 123 -0.33 12.64 17.54
N ALA A 124 -0.96 12.61 18.72
CA ALA A 124 -1.27 13.83 19.45
C ALA A 124 0.04 14.63 19.67
N GLY A 125 0.10 15.84 19.10
CA GLY A 125 1.25 16.74 19.22
C GLY A 125 2.14 16.87 17.98
N THR A 126 1.89 16.15 16.89
CA THR A 126 2.50 16.46 15.57
C THR A 126 1.68 17.51 14.84
N ALA A 127 1.88 18.78 15.19
CA ALA A 127 1.58 19.89 14.26
C ALA A 127 2.74 20.02 13.25
N PRO A 128 2.49 20.45 12.00
CA PRO A 128 3.55 20.73 11.02
C PRO A 128 4.54 21.79 11.49
#